data_AF-H0VQJ4-F1
#
_entry.id   AF-H0VQJ4-F1
#
_cell.length_a   1.000
_cell.length_b   1.000
_cell.length_c   1.000
_cell.angle_alpha   90.00
_cell.angle_beta   90.00
_cell.angle_gamma   90.00
#
_symmetry.space_group_name_H-M   'P 1'
#
loop_
_entity.id
_entity.type
_entity.pdbx_description
1 polymer ?
#
loop_
_entity_poly.entity_id
_entity_poly.type
_entity_poly.pdbx_seq_one_letter_code
_entity_poly.pdbx_strand_id
1 'polypeptide(L)'
;MAYSSGRVTIQLVDEDAGTEACDPQPFRGQSYEAIRAACLDSGILFRDPYFPPGPDALGYDRLGPNSEKAKGVEWKRPREFCAEPQFICKDMSRTDVCQGRLGNCWFLAAAASLTLYPRLLYRVVPPGQSFQDGYAGVFHFQLWQFGRWVDVVVDDRLPVCDGKLMFVRSEQREEFWAPLLEKAYAKLHGSYEIMQGGHMNEAFVDFTGGVGEVLYLRGHTPGLFFALRNALAKESLVGATALSDRGEYRTEEGLVKGHAYSVTGTHKVSLGFTKVRLLRLRNPWGRIEWNGAWSDSCPRWDALPPEWRDALLVRKEDGEFWMELQDFLQHFNTVQICSLSPEVLGPSPAGGSWHIHTFQGRWVRGFNSGGCQPSAETFWTNPQFRLTLLEPDEEKEDDDDEGGPWGGWGAAGARGPARGGRTPKCTVLLSLIQRNQRCLRAKGLTYLTVGFHVFQIPEERTNTRNPGEIGLRTCEQLLHCFGHGQSLTLHHFQQLWGHLLMWQATFDKFDEDTSGTMNSYELRLALNAAGFHLNNQLTQALTSRYRDSRLRVDFDHFVSCAAQLTCIFCHCSQHLHGGAGVVCLTHRQWTEVATFS
;
A
#
# COMPACT_ATOMS: atom_id res chain seq x y z
N MET A 1 -12.02 -13.86 -36.97
CA MET A 1 -12.59 -13.92 -35.62
C MET A 1 -11.50 -13.52 -34.66
N ALA A 2 -11.51 -12.25 -34.23
CA ALA A 2 -10.51 -11.69 -33.34
C ALA A 2 -11.00 -11.87 -31.89
N TYR A 3 -10.25 -12.61 -31.09
CA TYR A 3 -10.46 -12.71 -29.64
C TYR A 3 -10.02 -11.38 -29.02
N SER A 4 -10.97 -10.56 -28.58
CA SER A 4 -10.70 -9.40 -27.74
C SER A 4 -10.43 -9.89 -26.31
N SER A 5 -9.25 -9.61 -25.77
CA SER A 5 -8.90 -9.91 -24.38
C SER A 5 -9.89 -9.23 -23.43
N GLY A 6 -10.60 -10.00 -22.62
CA GLY A 6 -11.47 -9.47 -21.56
C GLY A 6 -10.65 -8.67 -20.55
N ARG A 7 -10.98 -7.39 -20.41
CA ARG A 7 -10.39 -6.49 -19.42
C ARG A 7 -11.44 -6.23 -18.36
N VAL A 8 -11.15 -6.62 -17.11
CA VAL A 8 -11.96 -6.27 -15.96
C VAL A 8 -11.90 -4.76 -15.73
N THR A 9 -13.03 -4.07 -15.79
CA THR A 9 -13.08 -2.63 -15.55
C THR A 9 -13.61 -2.35 -14.15
N ILE A 10 -12.72 -2.13 -13.18
CA ILE A 10 -13.08 -1.60 -11.86
C ILE A 10 -13.11 -0.07 -11.96
N GLN A 11 -14.31 0.52 -11.84
CA GLN A 11 -14.49 1.97 -11.81
C GLN A 11 -14.72 2.41 -10.36
N LEU A 12 -13.69 3.03 -9.77
CA LEU A 12 -13.81 3.81 -8.54
C LEU A 12 -13.65 5.28 -8.92
N VAL A 13 -14.65 6.10 -8.59
CA VAL A 13 -14.65 7.53 -8.91
C VAL A 13 -13.74 8.24 -7.90
N ASP A 14 -12.64 8.77 -8.39
CA ASP A 14 -11.74 9.65 -7.63
C ASP A 14 -11.95 11.07 -8.17
N GLU A 15 -12.40 12.01 -7.33
CA GLU A 15 -12.51 13.43 -7.73
C GLU A 15 -11.19 14.20 -7.51
N ASP A 16 -10.10 13.59 -7.02
CA ASP A 16 -8.84 14.32 -6.73
C ASP A 16 -7.54 13.51 -6.94
N ALA A 17 -7.44 12.68 -7.99
CA ALA A 17 -6.17 12.03 -8.36
C ALA A 17 -5.37 12.86 -9.38
N GLY A 18 -4.52 13.76 -8.87
CA GLY A 18 -3.41 14.31 -9.62
C GLY A 18 -2.44 13.18 -10.04
N THR A 19 -2.03 13.19 -11.30
CA THR A 19 -1.01 12.28 -11.87
C THR A 19 0.35 12.64 -11.27
N GLU A 20 0.69 12.08 -10.11
CA GLU A 20 2.02 12.26 -9.51
C GLU A 20 3.07 11.39 -10.21
N ALA A 21 4.25 11.98 -10.44
CA ALA A 21 5.29 11.53 -11.35
C ALA A 21 5.86 10.12 -11.09
N CYS A 22 6.28 9.47 -12.19
CA CYS A 22 6.85 8.12 -12.23
C CYS A 22 8.26 7.98 -11.59
N ASP A 23 8.88 9.11 -11.23
CA ASP A 23 10.26 9.15 -10.74
C ASP A 23 10.34 9.00 -9.20
N PRO A 24 11.33 8.26 -8.69
CA PRO A 24 11.49 8.04 -7.26
C PRO A 24 11.85 9.36 -6.54
N GLN A 25 11.19 9.62 -5.41
CA GLN A 25 11.44 10.82 -4.62
C GLN A 25 12.78 10.73 -3.88
N PRO A 26 13.64 11.75 -3.94
CA PRO A 26 14.93 11.72 -3.25
C PRO A 26 14.74 11.77 -1.73
N PHE A 27 15.27 10.78 -1.01
CA PHE A 27 15.24 10.78 0.45
C PHE A 27 16.05 11.94 1.00
N ARG A 28 15.43 12.78 1.85
CA ARG A 28 16.04 14.00 2.41
C ARG A 28 16.58 14.96 1.34
N GLY A 29 16.05 14.90 0.11
CA GLY A 29 16.51 15.75 -1.01
C GLY A 29 17.90 15.39 -1.54
N GLN A 30 18.44 14.21 -1.21
CA GLN A 30 19.73 13.75 -1.73
C GLN A 30 19.55 13.16 -3.13
N SER A 31 20.25 13.70 -4.13
CA SER A 31 20.35 13.13 -5.48
C SER A 31 21.66 12.36 -5.63
N TYR A 32 21.57 11.08 -5.99
CA TYR A 32 22.72 10.21 -6.22
C TYR A 32 23.69 10.79 -7.26
N GLU A 33 23.19 11.20 -8.43
CA GLU A 33 24.04 11.69 -9.52
C GLU A 33 24.74 12.99 -9.15
N ALA A 34 24.03 13.92 -8.51
CA ALA A 34 24.60 15.20 -8.09
C ALA A 34 25.69 15.02 -7.01
N ILE A 35 25.44 14.15 -6.03
CA ILE A 35 26.42 13.84 -4.97
C ILE A 35 27.64 13.14 -5.57
N ARG A 36 27.43 12.15 -6.46
CA ARG A 36 28.52 11.42 -7.13
C ARG A 36 29.38 12.36 -7.96
N ALA A 37 28.77 13.22 -8.78
CA ALA A 37 29.49 14.20 -9.59
C ALA A 37 30.32 15.15 -8.72
N ALA A 38 29.73 15.75 -7.68
CA ALA A 38 30.43 16.67 -6.78
C ALA A 38 31.61 16.00 -6.04
N CYS A 39 31.46 14.73 -5.64
CA CYS A 39 32.51 13.97 -4.98
C CYS A 39 33.66 13.63 -5.94
N LEU A 40 33.35 13.25 -7.19
CA LEU A 40 34.35 13.00 -8.23
C LEU A 40 35.12 14.27 -8.59
N ASP A 41 34.42 15.40 -8.78
CA ASP A 41 35.03 16.70 -9.10
C ASP A 41 35.96 17.18 -7.98
N SER A 42 35.60 16.92 -6.72
CA SER A 42 36.38 17.32 -5.55
C SER A 42 37.44 16.30 -5.13
N GLY A 43 37.47 15.11 -5.74
CA GLY A 43 38.38 14.02 -5.35
C GLY A 43 38.16 13.50 -3.92
N ILE A 44 36.96 13.65 -3.37
CA ILE A 44 36.62 13.20 -2.00
C ILE A 44 35.64 12.03 -2.03
N LEU A 45 35.68 11.19 -1.00
CA LEU A 45 34.68 10.14 -0.82
C LEU A 45 33.48 10.66 -0.05
N PHE A 46 32.28 10.30 -0.51
CA PHE A 46 31.03 10.71 0.10
C PHE A 46 30.97 10.27 1.57
N ARG A 47 30.54 11.21 2.43
CA ARG A 47 30.24 10.98 3.83
C ARG A 47 28.80 11.37 4.06
N ASP A 48 27.96 10.40 4.37
CA ASP A 48 26.54 10.63 4.53
C ASP A 48 26.25 11.52 5.76
N PRO A 49 25.70 12.73 5.58
CA PRO A 49 25.37 13.61 6.70
C PRO A 49 24.12 13.15 7.47
N TYR A 50 23.24 12.37 6.84
CA TYR A 50 21.98 11.94 7.45
C TYR A 50 22.07 10.56 8.11
N PHE A 51 23.18 9.84 7.91
CA PHE A 51 23.42 8.54 8.55
C PHE A 51 24.91 8.40 8.88
N PRO A 52 25.42 9.20 9.84
CA PRO A 52 26.83 9.21 10.19
C PRO A 52 27.26 7.88 10.84
N PRO A 53 28.52 7.44 10.64
CA PRO A 53 29.05 6.26 11.29
C PRO A 53 29.19 6.54 12.78
N GLY A 54 28.42 5.82 13.59
CA GLY A 54 28.44 5.98 15.02
C GLY A 54 27.44 5.06 15.70
N PRO A 55 27.41 5.07 17.05
CA PRO A 55 26.51 4.22 17.80
C PRO A 55 25.02 4.48 17.50
N ASP A 56 24.64 5.73 17.24
CA ASP A 56 23.25 6.10 16.93
C ASP A 56 22.73 5.43 15.64
N ALA A 57 23.62 5.19 14.67
CA ALA A 57 23.28 4.45 13.45
C ALA A 57 23.13 2.95 13.71
N LEU A 58 23.84 2.39 14.71
CA LEU A 58 23.73 0.99 15.09
C LEU A 58 22.41 0.72 15.85
N GLY A 59 22.07 1.57 16.81
CA GLY A 59 20.88 1.36 17.63
C GLY A 59 20.76 2.30 18.81
N TYR A 60 19.82 1.97 19.69
CA TYR A 60 19.42 2.80 20.83
C TYR A 60 19.31 2.02 22.15
N ASP A 61 19.23 0.68 22.11
CA ASP A 61 19.10 -0.17 23.30
C ASP A 61 20.16 -1.29 23.27
N ARG A 62 19.87 -2.42 22.62
CA ARG A 62 20.74 -3.59 22.53
C ARG A 62 21.96 -3.36 21.63
N LEU A 63 21.90 -2.41 20.71
CA LEU A 63 23.04 -1.99 19.87
C LEU A 63 23.37 -0.50 20.09
N GLY A 64 22.86 0.09 21.17
CA GLY A 64 23.12 1.49 21.52
C GLY A 64 24.55 1.75 22.03
N PRO A 65 24.88 3.02 22.33
CA PRO A 65 26.23 3.48 22.71
C PRO A 65 26.84 2.75 23.91
N ASN A 66 26.00 2.29 24.84
CA ASN A 66 26.45 1.66 26.09
C ASN A 66 26.37 0.12 26.04
N SER A 67 26.01 -0.46 24.91
CA SER A 67 25.85 -1.92 24.79
C SER A 67 27.19 -2.61 24.60
N GLU A 68 27.42 -3.69 25.36
CA GLU A 68 28.56 -4.60 25.15
C GLU A 68 28.60 -5.16 23.71
N LYS A 69 27.43 -5.31 23.07
CA LYS A 69 27.35 -5.81 21.69
C LYS A 69 27.85 -4.81 20.65
N ALA A 70 27.87 -3.52 20.98
CA ALA A 70 28.35 -2.44 20.11
C ALA A 70 29.82 -2.05 20.38
N LYS A 71 30.46 -2.62 21.41
CA LYS A 71 31.88 -2.38 21.68
C LYS A 71 32.77 -2.99 20.59
N GLY A 72 33.82 -2.25 20.22
CA GLY A 72 34.79 -2.69 19.21
C GLY A 72 34.28 -2.66 17.77
N VAL A 73 33.15 -1.98 17.51
CA VAL A 73 32.64 -1.78 16.15
C VAL A 73 33.38 -0.62 15.49
N GLU A 74 34.00 -0.90 14.37
CA GLU A 74 34.66 0.07 13.49
C GLU A 74 33.84 0.23 12.22
N TRP A 75 33.81 1.44 11.66
CA TRP A 75 33.12 1.70 10.39
C TRP A 75 34.15 1.79 9.27
N LYS A 76 34.18 0.77 8.41
CA LYS A 76 35.17 0.64 7.33
C LYS A 76 34.51 0.57 5.97
N ARG A 77 35.18 1.09 4.93
CA ARG A 77 34.74 0.90 3.54
C ARG A 77 35.20 -0.47 3.03
N PRO A 78 34.49 -1.11 2.08
CA PRO A 78 34.90 -2.38 1.49
C PRO A 78 36.35 -2.40 0.99
N ARG A 79 36.83 -1.30 0.37
CA ARG A 79 38.22 -1.16 -0.09
C ARG A 79 39.29 -1.19 1.02
N GLU A 80 38.91 -1.05 2.29
CA GLU A 80 39.85 -1.03 3.42
C GLU A 80 40.15 -2.44 3.97
N PHE A 81 39.29 -3.43 3.69
CA PHE A 81 39.42 -4.79 4.23
C PHE A 81 39.18 -5.91 3.20
N CYS A 82 38.75 -5.56 1.98
CA CYS A 82 38.62 -6.48 0.85
C CYS A 82 39.48 -5.97 -0.31
N ALA A 83 40.25 -6.89 -0.94
CA ALA A 83 41.22 -6.53 -1.98
C ALA A 83 40.54 -6.05 -3.27
N GLU A 84 39.49 -6.76 -3.72
CA GLU A 84 38.77 -6.45 -4.94
C GLU A 84 37.25 -6.42 -4.67
N PRO A 85 36.73 -5.35 -4.02
CA PRO A 85 35.31 -5.27 -3.74
C PRO A 85 34.51 -5.13 -5.04
N GLN A 86 33.42 -5.88 -5.14
CA GLN A 86 32.46 -5.87 -6.22
C GLN A 86 31.09 -5.47 -5.67
N PHE A 87 30.34 -4.70 -6.46
CA PHE A 87 28.98 -4.33 -6.06
C PHE A 87 28.06 -5.53 -6.21
N ILE A 88 28.02 -6.08 -7.43
CA ILE A 88 27.34 -7.31 -7.80
C ILE A 88 28.32 -8.14 -8.64
N CYS A 89 28.50 -9.42 -8.32
CA CYS A 89 29.35 -10.32 -9.10
C CYS A 89 28.63 -10.79 -10.38
N LYS A 90 29.39 -11.09 -11.46
CA LYS A 90 28.86 -11.34 -12.84
C LYS A 90 27.78 -12.41 -12.92
N ASP A 91 27.86 -13.41 -12.06
CA ASP A 91 26.76 -14.33 -11.84
C ASP A 91 26.13 -13.94 -10.51
N MET A 92 24.99 -13.28 -10.56
CA MET A 92 24.10 -13.13 -9.42
C MET A 92 23.45 -14.49 -9.13
N SER A 93 24.30 -15.51 -8.99
CA SER A 93 23.96 -16.91 -8.83
C SER A 93 23.26 -17.05 -7.50
N ARG A 94 21.92 -16.97 -7.50
CA ARG A 94 21.03 -17.26 -6.37
C ARG A 94 21.71 -16.95 -5.03
N THR A 95 22.18 -15.72 -4.82
CA THR A 95 23.27 -15.47 -3.87
C THR A 95 22.86 -15.70 -2.41
N ASP A 96 23.83 -16.20 -1.65
CA ASP A 96 23.72 -16.73 -0.30
C ASP A 96 23.78 -15.58 0.70
N VAL A 97 22.62 -14.98 0.96
CA VAL A 97 22.47 -13.90 1.93
C VAL A 97 22.59 -14.51 3.32
N CYS A 98 23.81 -14.48 3.88
CA CYS A 98 24.08 -14.97 5.21
C CYS A 98 23.75 -13.89 6.25
N GLN A 99 22.83 -14.24 7.15
CA GLN A 99 22.46 -13.37 8.26
C GLN A 99 23.63 -13.14 9.21
N GLY A 100 23.77 -11.89 9.65
CA GLY A 100 24.75 -11.49 10.66
C GLY A 100 24.22 -11.59 12.09
N ARG A 101 24.71 -10.72 12.98
CA ARG A 101 24.32 -10.70 14.40
C ARG A 101 22.94 -10.05 14.67
N LEU A 102 22.23 -9.61 13.63
CA LEU A 102 20.94 -8.92 13.73
C LEU A 102 19.79 -9.89 13.39
N GLY A 103 18.69 -9.81 14.14
CA GLY A 103 17.49 -10.62 13.93
C GLY A 103 16.60 -10.05 12.81
N ASN A 104 17.16 -9.90 11.61
CA ASN A 104 16.48 -9.35 10.43
C ASN A 104 16.37 -10.38 9.29
N CYS A 105 16.36 -11.68 9.63
CA CYS A 105 16.15 -12.80 8.70
C CYS A 105 14.98 -12.54 7.73
N TRP A 106 13.90 -11.95 8.20
CA TRP A 106 12.72 -11.57 7.42
C TRP A 106 13.03 -10.66 6.22
N PHE A 107 13.91 -9.68 6.40
CA PHE A 107 14.31 -8.72 5.38
C PHE A 107 15.29 -9.36 4.39
N LEU A 108 16.25 -10.12 4.91
CA LEU A 108 17.27 -10.80 4.10
C LEU A 108 16.66 -11.88 3.21
N ALA A 109 15.71 -12.64 3.75
CA ALA A 109 14.99 -13.65 3.01
C ALA A 109 14.11 -13.02 1.90
N ALA A 110 13.50 -11.85 2.18
CA ALA A 110 12.82 -11.08 1.14
C ALA A 110 13.78 -10.60 0.04
N ALA A 111 14.95 -10.07 0.41
CA ALA A 111 15.96 -9.61 -0.55
C ALA A 111 16.52 -10.78 -1.39
N ALA A 112 16.75 -11.94 -0.77
CA ALA A 112 17.14 -13.16 -1.47
C ALA A 112 16.07 -13.61 -2.47
N SER A 113 14.78 -13.38 -2.17
CA SER A 113 13.68 -13.69 -3.09
C SER A 113 13.66 -12.77 -4.31
N LEU A 114 14.11 -11.52 -4.19
CA LEU A 114 14.23 -10.60 -5.34
C LEU A 114 15.23 -11.09 -6.38
N THR A 115 16.26 -11.83 -5.96
CA THR A 115 17.25 -12.40 -6.91
C THR A 115 16.63 -13.39 -7.89
N LEU A 116 15.46 -13.95 -7.57
CA LEU A 116 14.68 -14.80 -8.48
C LEU A 116 14.02 -14.00 -9.62
N TYR A 117 13.88 -12.69 -9.44
CA TYR A 117 13.19 -11.79 -10.37
C TYR A 117 14.08 -10.59 -10.70
N PRO A 118 15.00 -10.71 -11.67
CA PRO A 118 15.97 -9.65 -12.00
C PRO A 118 15.35 -8.28 -12.25
N ARG A 119 14.12 -8.22 -12.78
CA ARG A 119 13.37 -6.98 -12.99
C ARG A 119 13.06 -6.25 -11.68
N LEU A 120 12.60 -6.98 -10.66
CA LEU A 120 12.32 -6.43 -9.33
C LEU A 120 13.61 -5.98 -8.67
N LEU A 121 14.65 -6.79 -8.82
CA LEU A 121 15.95 -6.49 -8.25
C LEU A 121 16.54 -5.21 -8.83
N TYR A 122 16.52 -5.02 -10.16
CA TYR A 122 17.03 -3.78 -10.77
C TYR A 122 16.20 -2.54 -10.44
N ARG A 123 14.93 -2.73 -10.04
CA ARG A 123 14.13 -1.64 -9.50
C ARG A 123 14.65 -1.22 -8.12
N VAL A 124 14.92 -2.17 -7.22
CA VAL A 124 15.41 -1.89 -5.86
C VAL A 124 16.89 -1.51 -5.83
N VAL A 125 17.69 -2.15 -6.66
CA VAL A 125 19.15 -2.03 -6.77
C VAL A 125 19.48 -1.56 -8.20
N PRO A 126 19.49 -0.24 -8.45
CA PRO A 126 19.75 0.29 -9.79
C PRO A 126 21.10 -0.18 -10.36
N PRO A 127 21.15 -0.57 -11.64
CA PRO A 127 22.39 -0.97 -12.30
C PRO A 127 23.32 0.24 -12.52
N GLY A 128 24.60 -0.03 -12.81
CA GLY A 128 25.59 1.02 -13.08
C GLY A 128 26.38 1.49 -11.85
N GLN A 129 26.12 0.90 -10.69
CA GLN A 129 26.90 1.08 -9.47
C GLN A 129 28.11 0.15 -9.45
N SER A 130 29.29 0.67 -9.11
CA SER A 130 30.54 -0.10 -9.14
C SER A 130 31.54 0.42 -8.09
N PHE A 131 32.39 -0.46 -7.60
CA PHE A 131 33.57 -0.09 -6.82
C PHE A 131 34.79 0.22 -7.69
N GLN A 132 34.72 0.03 -9.00
CA GLN A 132 35.80 0.30 -9.95
C GLN A 132 35.54 1.61 -10.68
N ASP A 133 34.53 1.63 -11.55
CA ASP A 133 34.30 2.72 -12.49
C ASP A 133 33.50 3.87 -11.86
N GLY A 134 34.12 5.06 -11.80
CA GLY A 134 33.51 6.27 -11.25
C GLY A 134 33.07 6.12 -9.79
N TYR A 135 33.88 5.41 -9.00
CA TYR A 135 33.69 5.23 -7.57
C TYR A 135 33.92 6.54 -6.80
N ALA A 136 32.92 6.94 -6.03
CA ALA A 136 32.97 8.09 -5.11
C ALA A 136 32.54 7.72 -3.68
N GLY A 137 32.49 6.43 -3.36
CA GLY A 137 32.04 5.94 -2.04
C GLY A 137 30.56 6.22 -1.75
N VAL A 138 29.73 6.30 -2.79
CA VAL A 138 28.29 6.57 -2.74
C VAL A 138 27.53 5.54 -3.57
N PHE A 139 26.42 5.07 -3.03
CA PHE A 139 25.51 4.08 -3.62
C PHE A 139 24.07 4.51 -3.36
N HIS A 140 23.11 3.96 -4.10
CA HIS A 140 21.68 4.24 -3.90
C HIS A 140 20.79 3.04 -4.15
N PHE A 141 19.62 3.06 -3.53
CA PHE A 141 18.61 2.01 -3.59
C PHE A 141 17.21 2.63 -3.62
N GLN A 142 16.29 2.01 -4.35
CA GLN A 142 14.91 2.47 -4.43
C GLN A 142 14.03 1.57 -3.56
N LEU A 143 13.36 2.18 -2.59
CA LEU A 143 12.47 1.48 -1.67
C LEU A 143 11.09 2.11 -1.77
N TRP A 144 10.07 1.28 -1.92
CA TRP A 144 8.69 1.71 -1.87
C TRP A 144 8.31 2.06 -0.43
N GLN A 145 7.72 3.22 -0.22
CA GLN A 145 7.27 3.69 1.09
C GLN A 145 5.86 4.26 0.98
N PHE A 146 4.89 3.47 1.45
CA PHE A 146 3.50 3.89 1.64
C PHE A 146 2.87 4.57 0.40
N GLY A 147 3.09 4.03 -0.79
CA GLY A 147 2.47 4.50 -2.04
C GLY A 147 3.39 5.30 -2.95
N ARG A 148 4.65 5.50 -2.58
CA ARG A 148 5.64 6.19 -3.43
C ARG A 148 6.99 5.48 -3.41
N TRP A 149 7.72 5.55 -4.51
CA TRP A 149 9.11 5.11 -4.56
C TRP A 149 10.02 6.20 -3.98
N VAL A 150 10.97 5.80 -3.13
CA VAL A 150 11.94 6.69 -2.48
C VAL A 150 13.34 6.23 -2.82
N ASP A 151 14.16 7.13 -3.36
CA ASP A 151 15.57 6.89 -3.64
C ASP A 151 16.42 7.21 -2.41
N VAL A 152 17.09 6.19 -1.86
CA VAL A 152 17.88 6.30 -0.63
C VAL A 152 19.36 6.19 -0.97
N VAL A 153 20.06 7.31 -0.88
CA VAL A 153 21.52 7.40 -1.08
C VAL A 153 22.24 7.01 0.21
N VAL A 154 23.29 6.21 0.14
CA VAL A 154 24.14 5.84 1.27
C VAL A 154 25.62 5.92 0.90
N ASP A 155 26.48 6.21 1.86
CA ASP A 155 27.91 5.91 1.71
C ASP A 155 28.20 4.42 1.96
N ASP A 156 29.39 3.95 1.62
CA ASP A 156 29.79 2.54 1.75
C ASP A 156 30.51 2.19 3.05
N ARG A 157 30.48 3.04 4.09
CA ARG A 157 31.02 2.68 5.41
C ARG A 157 30.12 1.64 6.08
N LEU A 158 30.64 0.45 6.33
CA LEU A 158 29.90 -0.66 6.95
C LEU A 158 30.42 -0.95 8.36
N PRO A 159 29.55 -1.38 9.29
CA PRO A 159 29.96 -1.84 10.63
C PRO A 159 30.76 -3.15 10.55
N VAL A 160 31.98 -3.10 11.07
CA VAL A 160 32.96 -4.20 11.08
C VAL A 160 33.42 -4.44 12.51
N CYS A 161 33.49 -5.71 12.90
CA CYS A 161 34.00 -6.15 14.19
C CYS A 161 35.04 -7.26 13.94
N ASP A 162 36.24 -7.13 14.50
CA ASP A 162 37.37 -8.06 14.29
C ASP A 162 37.68 -8.32 12.80
N GLY A 163 37.59 -7.27 11.96
CA GLY A 163 37.84 -7.36 10.52
C GLY A 163 36.76 -8.09 9.71
N LYS A 164 35.60 -8.41 10.30
CA LYS A 164 34.45 -9.03 9.64
C LYS A 164 33.20 -8.15 9.72
N LEU A 165 32.36 -8.18 8.68
CA LEU A 165 31.07 -7.50 8.69
C LEU A 165 30.22 -7.99 9.89
N MET A 166 29.63 -7.03 10.61
CA MET A 166 28.82 -7.30 11.80
C MET A 166 27.43 -7.88 11.45
N PHE A 167 26.86 -7.39 10.34
CA PHE A 167 25.52 -7.70 9.88
C PHE A 167 25.56 -8.63 8.65
N VAL A 168 24.73 -8.40 7.64
CA VAL A 168 24.66 -9.28 6.47
C VAL A 168 26.01 -9.40 5.76
N ARG A 169 26.25 -10.60 5.21
CA ARG A 169 27.39 -10.88 4.34
C ARG A 169 26.95 -11.78 3.20
N SER A 170 27.57 -11.63 2.04
CA SER A 170 27.49 -12.62 0.97
C SER A 170 28.48 -13.76 1.26
N GLU A 171 28.20 -14.96 0.77
CA GLU A 171 29.18 -16.06 0.75
C GLU A 171 30.39 -15.68 -0.12
N GLN A 172 30.14 -14.98 -1.23
CA GLN A 172 31.17 -14.32 -2.01
C GLN A 172 31.66 -13.10 -1.24
N ARG A 173 32.84 -13.21 -0.60
CA ARG A 173 33.41 -12.18 0.28
C ARG A 173 33.67 -10.84 -0.40
N GLU A 174 33.64 -10.82 -1.72
CA GLU A 174 33.87 -9.65 -2.56
C GLU A 174 32.57 -8.90 -2.90
N GLU A 175 31.38 -9.46 -2.62
CA GLU A 175 30.09 -8.87 -3.00
C GLU A 175 29.45 -8.03 -1.86
N PHE A 176 29.08 -6.78 -2.16
CA PHE A 176 28.62 -5.81 -1.15
C PHE A 176 27.25 -5.16 -1.38
N TRP A 177 26.47 -5.52 -2.41
CA TRP A 177 25.13 -4.94 -2.60
C TRP A 177 24.18 -5.22 -1.42
N ALA A 178 24.16 -6.44 -0.88
CA ALA A 178 23.26 -6.82 0.21
C ALA A 178 23.56 -6.06 1.53
N PRO A 179 24.83 -5.94 1.98
CA PRO A 179 25.20 -5.05 3.08
C PRO A 179 24.80 -3.58 2.89
N LEU A 180 24.95 -3.07 1.67
CA LEU A 180 24.58 -1.68 1.37
C LEU A 180 23.07 -1.48 1.30
N LEU A 181 22.31 -2.47 0.81
CA LEU A 181 20.85 -2.45 0.81
C LEU A 181 20.31 -2.50 2.24
N GLU A 182 20.86 -3.35 3.10
CA GLU A 182 20.54 -3.39 4.53
C GLU A 182 20.80 -2.03 5.20
N LYS A 183 21.94 -1.40 4.88
CA LYS A 183 22.26 -0.05 5.36
C LYS A 183 21.26 1.00 4.89
N ALA A 184 20.86 0.98 3.62
CA ALA A 184 19.89 1.92 3.08
C ALA A 184 18.54 1.79 3.78
N TYR A 185 18.11 0.56 4.04
CA TYR A 185 16.89 0.29 4.80
C TYR A 185 17.01 0.76 6.27
N ALA A 186 18.15 0.48 6.92
CA ALA A 186 18.43 0.97 8.26
C ALA A 186 18.40 2.50 8.33
N LYS A 187 18.97 3.20 7.34
CA LYS A 187 18.93 4.66 7.22
C LYS A 187 17.50 5.19 7.08
N LEU A 188 16.69 4.54 6.24
CA LEU A 188 15.31 4.94 5.98
C LEU A 188 14.46 4.93 7.27
N HIS A 189 14.68 3.92 8.12
CA HIS A 189 13.95 3.76 9.38
C HIS A 189 14.66 4.35 10.62
N GLY A 190 15.94 4.68 10.51
CA GLY A 190 16.71 5.48 11.47
C GLY A 190 17.93 4.78 12.09
N SER A 191 17.95 3.45 12.23
CA SER A 191 19.10 2.69 12.77
C SER A 191 19.04 1.21 12.36
N TYR A 192 20.13 0.47 12.51
CA TYR A 192 20.14 -0.99 12.26
C TYR A 192 19.25 -1.76 13.26
N GLU A 193 19.28 -1.38 14.54
CA GLU A 193 18.51 -2.07 15.59
C GLU A 193 17.00 -2.09 15.32
N ILE A 194 16.47 -1.09 14.62
CA ILE A 194 15.04 -1.00 14.29
C ILE A 194 14.56 -2.11 13.36
N MET A 195 15.48 -2.75 12.63
CA MET A 195 15.22 -3.88 11.75
C MET A 195 15.10 -5.20 12.52
N GLN A 196 15.41 -5.22 13.82
CA GLN A 196 15.22 -6.40 14.66
C GLN A 196 13.73 -6.71 14.80
N GLY A 197 13.33 -7.89 14.33
CA GLY A 197 11.95 -8.36 14.40
C GLY A 197 10.99 -7.63 13.45
N GLY A 198 10.60 -8.35 12.40
CA GLY A 198 9.63 -7.90 11.40
C GLY A 198 9.06 -9.08 10.64
N HIS A 199 8.04 -8.79 9.83
CA HIS A 199 7.46 -9.77 8.92
C HIS A 199 8.06 -9.60 7.52
N MET A 200 8.33 -10.71 6.83
CA MET A 200 8.89 -10.73 5.48
C MET A 200 7.98 -9.99 4.48
N ASN A 201 6.67 -9.99 4.70
CA ASN A 201 5.72 -9.24 3.88
C ASN A 201 5.99 -7.71 3.90
N GLU A 202 6.51 -7.15 4.98
CA GLU A 202 6.85 -5.74 5.07
C GLU A 202 7.99 -5.42 4.09
N ALA A 203 9.02 -6.27 4.06
CA ALA A 203 10.13 -6.15 3.11
C ALA A 203 9.65 -6.38 1.68
N PHE A 204 8.78 -7.36 1.43
CA PHE A 204 8.23 -7.57 0.09
C PHE A 204 7.47 -6.34 -0.42
N VAL A 205 6.62 -5.74 0.41
CA VAL A 205 5.90 -4.51 0.06
C VAL A 205 6.89 -3.37 -0.19
N ASP A 206 7.90 -3.19 0.66
CA ASP A 206 8.90 -2.13 0.49
C ASP A 206 9.81 -2.34 -0.74
N PHE A 207 9.97 -3.58 -1.21
CA PHE A 207 10.75 -3.90 -2.41
C PHE A 207 9.95 -3.87 -3.71
N THR A 208 8.63 -3.98 -3.63
CA THR A 208 7.81 -4.18 -4.84
C THR A 208 6.70 -3.15 -4.99
N GLY A 209 6.29 -2.47 -3.93
CA GLY A 209 5.05 -1.70 -3.92
C GLY A 209 3.79 -2.53 -4.11
N GLY A 210 3.90 -3.86 -4.00
CA GLY A 210 2.78 -4.79 -4.09
C GLY A 210 1.94 -4.81 -2.82
N VAL A 211 0.96 -5.71 -2.80
CA VAL A 211 0.06 -5.90 -1.66
C VAL A 211 0.44 -7.17 -0.92
N GLY A 212 0.88 -7.02 0.33
CA GLY A 212 1.24 -8.13 1.21
C GLY A 212 0.05 -8.71 1.98
N GLU A 213 -0.04 -10.03 2.00
CA GLU A 213 -0.99 -10.84 2.76
C GLU A 213 -0.22 -11.79 3.70
N VAL A 214 -0.74 -11.99 4.91
CA VAL A 214 -0.18 -12.94 5.88
C VAL A 214 -1.25 -13.97 6.24
N LEU A 215 -0.98 -15.22 5.89
CA LEU A 215 -1.80 -16.37 6.21
C LEU A 215 -1.20 -17.09 7.42
N TYR A 216 -1.98 -17.20 8.49
CA TYR A 216 -1.61 -17.97 9.67
C TYR A 216 -2.10 -19.41 9.50
N LEU A 217 -1.15 -20.34 9.37
CA LEU A 217 -1.45 -21.75 9.18
C LEU A 217 -1.99 -22.34 10.49
N ARG A 218 -3.18 -22.91 10.40
CA ARG A 218 -3.72 -23.84 11.40
C ARG A 218 -3.67 -25.24 10.80
N GLY A 219 -3.53 -26.28 11.63
CA GLY A 219 -3.22 -27.67 11.21
C GLY A 219 -4.08 -28.29 10.10
N HIS A 220 -5.17 -27.63 9.70
CA HIS A 220 -5.82 -27.83 8.41
C HIS A 220 -6.17 -26.47 7.79
N THR A 221 -5.51 -26.10 6.68
CA THR A 221 -5.80 -24.87 5.91
C THR A 221 -6.18 -25.29 4.48
N PRO A 222 -7.46 -25.61 4.22
CA PRO A 222 -7.86 -26.13 2.92
C PRO A 222 -7.80 -25.03 1.86
N GLY A 223 -7.41 -25.39 0.63
CA GLY A 223 -7.18 -24.45 -0.47
C GLY A 223 -5.83 -23.71 -0.44
N LEU A 224 -4.96 -23.96 0.55
CA LEU A 224 -3.62 -23.33 0.61
C LEU A 224 -2.79 -23.64 -0.63
N PHE A 225 -2.79 -24.89 -1.09
CA PHE A 225 -2.02 -25.28 -2.28
C PHE A 225 -2.48 -24.54 -3.52
N PHE A 226 -3.79 -24.38 -3.70
CA PHE A 226 -4.37 -23.60 -4.79
C PHE A 226 -3.98 -22.13 -4.70
N ALA A 227 -4.09 -21.51 -3.52
CA ALA A 227 -3.69 -20.13 -3.30
C ALA A 227 -2.20 -19.90 -3.62
N LEU A 228 -1.31 -20.79 -3.16
CA LEU A 228 0.11 -20.76 -3.45
C LEU A 228 0.40 -20.93 -4.95
N ARG A 229 -0.25 -21.91 -5.60
CA ARG A 229 -0.11 -22.15 -7.04
C ARG A 229 -0.53 -20.91 -7.84
N ASN A 230 -1.65 -20.30 -7.49
CA ASN A 230 -2.16 -19.11 -8.18
C ASN A 230 -1.29 -17.88 -7.94
N ALA A 231 -0.80 -17.70 -6.70
CA ALA A 231 0.14 -16.63 -6.36
C ALA A 231 1.42 -16.75 -7.19
N LEU A 232 2.03 -17.95 -7.23
CA LEU A 232 3.25 -18.18 -8.02
C LEU A 232 3.00 -18.06 -9.52
N ALA A 233 1.84 -18.49 -10.03
CA ALA A 233 1.45 -18.32 -11.43
C ALA A 233 1.28 -16.83 -11.83
N LYS A 234 0.91 -15.97 -10.88
CA LYS A 234 0.88 -14.51 -11.03
C LYS A 234 2.21 -13.83 -10.72
N GLU A 235 3.29 -14.61 -10.58
CA GLU A 235 4.63 -14.14 -10.22
C GLU A 235 4.69 -13.42 -8.86
N SER A 236 3.72 -13.64 -7.98
CA SER A 236 3.73 -13.10 -6.62
C SER A 236 4.92 -13.67 -5.82
N LEU A 237 5.52 -12.83 -4.97
CA LEU A 237 6.55 -13.30 -4.05
C LEU A 237 5.90 -14.04 -2.89
N VAL A 238 6.38 -15.25 -2.58
CA VAL A 238 5.84 -16.06 -1.51
C VAL A 238 6.93 -16.43 -0.52
N GLY A 239 6.64 -16.18 0.75
CA GLY A 239 7.46 -16.50 1.90
C GLY A 239 6.75 -17.43 2.86
N ALA A 240 7.52 -18.18 3.64
CA ALA A 240 7.03 -19.00 4.73
C ALA A 240 7.93 -18.83 5.96
N THR A 241 7.36 -18.92 7.15
CA THR A 241 8.14 -18.83 8.40
C THR A 241 7.74 -19.95 9.35
N ALA A 242 8.75 -20.67 9.83
CA ALA A 242 8.61 -21.61 10.94
C ALA A 242 8.92 -20.84 12.23
N LEU A 243 7.91 -20.60 13.07
CA LEU A 243 8.05 -19.79 14.28
C LEU A 243 8.79 -20.55 15.38
N SER A 244 9.46 -19.81 16.27
CA SER A 244 10.19 -20.33 17.41
C SER A 244 10.09 -19.39 18.61
N ASP A 245 9.95 -19.96 19.80
CA ASP A 245 9.96 -19.27 21.10
C ASP A 245 11.39 -19.05 21.65
N ARG A 246 12.37 -19.82 21.17
CA ARG A 246 13.76 -19.83 21.67
C ARG A 246 14.76 -19.14 20.73
N GLY A 247 14.27 -18.46 19.70
CA GLY A 247 15.11 -17.88 18.63
C GLY A 247 15.45 -18.89 17.54
N GLU A 248 16.46 -18.57 16.72
CA GLU A 248 16.85 -19.40 15.57
C GLU A 248 17.57 -20.69 16.01
N TYR A 249 17.05 -21.85 15.63
CA TYR A 249 17.70 -23.14 15.87
C TYR A 249 17.39 -24.16 14.76
N ARG A 250 18.31 -25.09 14.54
CA ARG A 250 18.18 -26.18 13.56
C ARG A 250 17.50 -27.39 14.19
N THR A 251 16.51 -27.96 13.50
CA THR A 251 15.82 -29.19 13.87
C THR A 251 16.58 -30.43 13.38
N GLU A 252 16.21 -31.60 13.87
CA GLU A 252 16.78 -32.88 13.44
C GLU A 252 16.51 -33.15 11.95
N GLU A 253 15.38 -32.65 11.44
CA GLU A 253 14.98 -32.76 10.04
C GLU A 253 15.67 -31.75 9.11
N GLY A 254 16.64 -30.98 9.62
CA GLY A 254 17.42 -30.02 8.84
C GLY A 254 16.79 -28.64 8.67
N LEU A 255 15.55 -28.41 9.14
CA LEU A 255 14.92 -27.09 9.09
C LEU A 255 15.46 -26.16 10.17
N VAL A 256 15.52 -24.88 9.87
CA VAL A 256 15.79 -23.81 10.84
C VAL A 256 14.47 -23.18 11.26
N LYS A 257 14.10 -23.32 12.54
CA LYS A 257 12.96 -22.59 13.14
C LYS A 257 13.41 -21.21 13.60
N GLY A 258 12.46 -20.27 13.70
CA GLY A 258 12.73 -18.85 13.90
C GLY A 258 13.21 -18.12 12.65
N HIS A 259 13.13 -18.77 11.49
CA HIS A 259 13.73 -18.31 10.22
C HIS A 259 12.71 -18.30 9.08
N ALA A 260 12.95 -17.45 8.10
CA ALA A 260 12.07 -17.24 6.96
C ALA A 260 12.66 -17.90 5.69
N TYR A 261 11.79 -18.56 4.93
CA TYR A 261 12.07 -19.28 3.69
C TYR A 261 11.25 -18.69 2.55
N SER A 262 11.73 -18.82 1.33
CA SER A 262 10.99 -18.45 0.13
C SER A 262 10.30 -19.68 -0.45
N VAL A 263 9.05 -19.57 -0.89
CA VAL A 263 8.38 -20.63 -1.66
C VAL A 263 8.56 -20.29 -3.14
N THR A 264 9.25 -21.16 -3.87
CA THR A 264 9.70 -20.89 -5.25
C THR A 264 8.98 -21.75 -6.29
N GLY A 265 8.10 -22.66 -5.87
CA GLY A 265 7.41 -23.57 -6.79
C GLY A 265 6.34 -24.43 -6.12
N THR A 266 5.37 -24.87 -6.92
CA THR A 266 4.38 -25.89 -6.53
C THR A 266 4.29 -26.93 -7.64
N HIS A 267 4.11 -28.20 -7.28
CA HIS A 267 3.90 -29.27 -8.24
C HIS A 267 2.93 -30.33 -7.71
N LYS A 268 2.07 -30.86 -8.59
CA LYS A 268 1.23 -32.02 -8.29
C LYS A 268 1.83 -33.25 -8.95
N VAL A 269 2.00 -34.31 -8.19
CA VAL A 269 2.64 -35.54 -8.64
C VAL A 269 1.69 -36.71 -8.41
N SER A 270 1.50 -37.56 -9.41
CA SER A 270 0.66 -38.76 -9.30
C SER A 270 1.53 -40.01 -9.28
N LEU A 271 1.59 -40.68 -8.13
CA LEU A 271 2.27 -41.96 -7.93
C LEU A 271 1.21 -43.08 -7.92
N GLY A 272 0.89 -43.61 -9.10
CA GLY A 272 -0.21 -44.56 -9.27
C GLY A 272 -1.56 -43.94 -8.91
N PHE A 273 -2.23 -44.43 -7.87
CA PHE A 273 -3.50 -43.90 -7.37
C PHE A 273 -3.34 -42.76 -6.35
N THR A 274 -2.12 -42.50 -5.87
CA THR A 274 -1.85 -41.49 -4.85
C THR A 274 -1.45 -40.17 -5.49
N LYS A 275 -2.21 -39.11 -5.22
CA LYS A 275 -1.85 -37.73 -5.62
C LYS A 275 -1.08 -37.06 -4.49
N VAL A 276 0.16 -36.67 -4.75
CA VAL A 276 1.06 -35.96 -3.83
C VAL A 276 1.18 -34.50 -4.25
N ARG A 277 1.21 -33.60 -3.27
CA ARG A 277 1.30 -32.14 -3.47
C ARG A 277 2.64 -31.66 -2.91
N LEU A 278 3.51 -31.18 -3.78
CA LEU A 278 4.86 -30.77 -3.44
C LEU A 278 5.00 -29.24 -3.48
N LEU A 279 5.72 -28.72 -2.51
CA LEU A 279 6.15 -27.33 -2.43
C LEU A 279 7.67 -27.27 -2.53
N ARG A 280 8.19 -26.33 -3.33
CA ARG A 280 9.61 -26.03 -3.39
C ARG A 280 9.89 -24.83 -2.51
N LEU A 281 10.77 -25.00 -1.54
CA LEU A 281 11.20 -23.95 -0.63
C LEU A 281 12.68 -23.69 -0.79
N ARG A 282 13.11 -22.48 -0.45
CA ARG A 282 14.50 -22.07 -0.44
C ARG A 282 14.88 -21.42 0.87
N ASN A 283 15.95 -21.92 1.48
CA ASN A 283 16.63 -21.27 2.57
C ASN A 283 17.48 -20.11 2.01
N PRO A 284 17.29 -18.86 2.45
CA PRO A 284 18.07 -17.71 1.97
C PRO A 284 19.57 -17.81 2.29
N TRP A 285 19.97 -18.69 3.21
CA TRP A 285 21.38 -18.95 3.50
C TRP A 285 22.12 -19.72 2.42
N GLY A 286 21.42 -20.28 1.43
CA GLY A 286 22.04 -21.04 0.33
C GLY A 286 22.57 -22.41 0.71
N ARG A 287 22.28 -22.87 1.93
CA ARG A 287 22.71 -24.14 2.51
C ARG A 287 21.78 -24.51 3.64
N ILE A 288 21.94 -25.72 4.17
CA ILE A 288 21.10 -26.32 5.20
C ILE A 288 19.70 -26.53 4.66
N GLU A 289 19.51 -27.73 4.12
CA GLU A 289 18.29 -28.19 3.48
C GLU A 289 17.53 -29.21 4.35
N TRP A 290 16.27 -29.42 3.97
CA TRP A 290 15.42 -30.48 4.48
C TRP A 290 16.01 -31.85 4.19
N ASN A 291 16.08 -32.73 5.19
CA ASN A 291 16.57 -34.11 5.03
C ASN A 291 15.46 -35.17 5.05
N GLY A 292 14.18 -34.75 5.12
CA GLY A 292 13.03 -35.64 5.17
C GLY A 292 12.54 -36.11 3.80
N ALA A 293 11.24 -36.38 3.70
CA ALA A 293 10.61 -36.83 2.46
C ALA A 293 10.76 -35.79 1.33
N TRP A 294 11.12 -36.24 0.14
CA TRP A 294 11.36 -35.39 -1.05
C TRP A 294 12.58 -34.46 -0.98
N SER A 295 13.46 -34.64 0.01
CA SER A 295 14.81 -34.05 -0.02
C SER A 295 15.62 -34.50 -1.25
N ASP A 296 16.69 -33.79 -1.56
CA ASP A 296 17.57 -34.04 -2.71
C ASP A 296 18.15 -35.45 -2.79
N SER A 297 18.37 -36.06 -1.62
CA SER A 297 18.90 -37.42 -1.48
C SER A 297 17.82 -38.48 -1.29
N CYS A 298 16.53 -38.11 -1.32
CA CYS A 298 15.43 -39.01 -1.01
C CYS A 298 15.21 -40.06 -2.13
N PRO A 299 15.16 -41.37 -1.82
CA PRO A 299 14.86 -42.41 -2.81
C PRO A 299 13.46 -42.31 -3.43
N ARG A 300 12.55 -41.52 -2.86
CA ARG A 300 11.20 -41.31 -3.40
C ARG A 300 11.22 -40.73 -4.81
N TRP A 301 12.28 -40.01 -5.19
CA TRP A 301 12.47 -39.51 -6.54
C TRP A 301 12.60 -40.61 -7.60
N ASP A 302 13.08 -41.80 -7.22
CA ASP A 302 13.24 -42.94 -8.13
C ASP A 302 11.89 -43.57 -8.52
N ALA A 303 10.83 -43.28 -7.77
CA ALA A 303 9.47 -43.71 -8.11
C ALA A 303 8.82 -42.86 -9.21
N LEU A 304 9.44 -41.73 -9.60
CA LEU A 304 8.93 -40.86 -10.66
C LEU A 304 9.48 -41.22 -12.04
N PRO A 305 8.71 -40.95 -13.11
CA PRO A 305 9.24 -41.06 -14.46
C PRO A 305 10.51 -40.18 -14.61
N PRO A 306 11.55 -40.64 -15.33
CA PRO A 306 12.81 -39.92 -15.47
C PRO A 306 12.65 -38.47 -15.94
N GLU A 307 11.71 -38.20 -16.86
CA GLU A 307 11.40 -36.85 -17.36
C GLU A 307 11.02 -35.88 -16.22
N TRP A 308 10.14 -36.30 -15.32
CA TRP A 308 9.70 -35.47 -14.20
C TRP A 308 10.76 -35.38 -13.10
N ARG A 309 11.50 -36.46 -12.87
CA ARG A 309 12.61 -36.46 -11.92
C ARG A 309 13.68 -35.47 -12.36
N ASP A 310 14.12 -35.54 -13.61
CA ASP A 310 15.22 -34.71 -14.11
C ASP A 310 14.79 -33.22 -14.25
N ALA A 311 13.48 -32.95 -14.40
CA ALA A 311 12.94 -31.59 -14.41
C ALA A 311 12.80 -30.96 -13.01
N LEU A 312 12.51 -31.75 -11.98
CA LEU A 312 12.19 -31.25 -10.63
C LEU A 312 13.35 -31.38 -9.64
N LEU A 313 14.15 -32.44 -9.74
CA LEU A 313 15.24 -32.74 -8.83
C LEU A 313 16.54 -32.10 -9.32
N VAL A 314 17.06 -31.18 -8.52
CA VAL A 314 18.40 -30.61 -8.70
C VAL A 314 19.22 -31.02 -7.49
N ARG A 315 20.13 -32.00 -7.64
CA ARG A 315 20.98 -32.43 -6.53
C ARG A 315 22.11 -31.44 -6.31
N LYS A 316 21.88 -30.44 -5.47
CA LYS A 316 22.87 -29.41 -5.17
C LYS A 316 22.56 -28.79 -3.82
N GLU A 317 23.59 -28.65 -2.98
CA GLU A 317 23.47 -27.84 -1.77
C GLU A 317 23.40 -26.36 -2.18
N ASP A 318 22.19 -25.85 -2.41
CA ASP A 318 21.90 -24.45 -2.72
C ASP A 318 20.78 -23.87 -1.85
N GLY A 319 20.37 -24.63 -0.82
CA GLY A 319 19.31 -24.29 0.12
C GLY A 319 17.91 -24.50 -0.43
N GLU A 320 17.74 -24.90 -1.70
CA GLU A 320 16.45 -25.22 -2.31
C GLU A 320 16.10 -26.70 -2.11
N PHE A 321 14.88 -26.99 -1.68
CA PHE A 321 14.43 -28.35 -1.46
C PHE A 321 12.93 -28.48 -1.73
N TRP A 322 12.49 -29.70 -2.03
CA TRP A 322 11.07 -30.02 -2.09
C TRP A 322 10.59 -30.67 -0.80
N MET A 323 9.35 -30.38 -0.44
CA MET A 323 8.67 -31.05 0.67
C MET A 323 7.19 -31.27 0.35
N GLU A 324 6.57 -32.22 1.04
CA GLU A 324 5.14 -32.46 0.92
C GLU A 324 4.33 -31.38 1.65
N LEU A 325 3.16 -31.01 1.11
CA LEU A 325 2.25 -30.04 1.73
C LEU A 325 1.90 -30.41 3.19
N GLN A 326 1.77 -31.70 3.49
CA GLN A 326 1.44 -32.18 4.82
C GLN A 326 2.57 -31.95 5.83
N ASP A 327 3.83 -32.08 5.39
CA ASP A 327 5.01 -31.76 6.20
C ASP A 327 5.12 -30.23 6.36
N PHE A 328 4.84 -29.48 5.29
CA PHE A 328 4.85 -28.02 5.34
C PHE A 328 3.87 -27.47 6.40
N LEU A 329 2.64 -28.00 6.46
CA LEU A 329 1.64 -27.61 7.46
C LEU A 329 2.02 -28.00 8.90
N GLN A 330 2.91 -28.96 9.09
CA GLN A 330 3.39 -29.37 10.41
C GLN A 330 4.55 -28.49 10.90
N HIS A 331 5.43 -28.08 10.00
CA HIS A 331 6.66 -27.35 10.36
C HIS A 331 6.53 -25.83 10.26
N PHE A 332 5.69 -25.32 9.36
CA PHE A 332 5.53 -23.88 9.11
C PHE A 332 4.26 -23.34 9.75
N ASN A 333 4.33 -22.09 10.22
CA ASN A 333 3.23 -21.45 10.94
C ASN A 333 2.61 -20.29 10.18
N THR A 334 3.38 -19.63 9.30
CA THR A 334 2.89 -18.51 8.52
C THR A 334 3.34 -18.61 7.07
N VAL A 335 2.45 -18.18 6.18
CA VAL A 335 2.71 -17.96 4.76
C VAL A 335 2.47 -16.48 4.48
N GLN A 336 3.36 -15.87 3.71
CA GLN A 336 3.34 -14.45 3.40
C GLN A 336 3.38 -14.30 1.89
N ILE A 337 2.35 -13.71 1.30
CA ILE A 337 2.22 -13.56 -0.15
C ILE A 337 2.26 -12.08 -0.47
N CYS A 338 3.09 -11.66 -1.42
CA CYS A 338 3.09 -10.31 -1.94
C CYS A 338 2.66 -10.32 -3.41
N SER A 339 1.43 -9.87 -3.65
CA SER A 339 0.87 -9.73 -4.98
C SER A 339 1.40 -8.46 -5.64
N LEU A 340 2.05 -8.63 -6.79
CA LEU A 340 2.74 -7.56 -7.49
C LEU A 340 1.78 -6.67 -8.27
N SER A 341 2.14 -5.39 -8.41
CA SER A 341 1.41 -4.44 -9.23
C SER A 341 1.70 -4.63 -10.72
N PRO A 342 0.77 -4.26 -11.62
CA PRO A 342 1.01 -4.30 -13.07
C PRO A 342 2.22 -3.46 -13.51
N GLU A 343 2.47 -2.34 -12.81
CA GLU A 343 3.63 -1.46 -13.03
C GLU A 343 4.97 -2.21 -12.93
N VAL A 344 4.98 -3.25 -12.10
CA VAL A 344 6.18 -4.00 -11.73
C VAL A 344 6.31 -5.30 -12.54
N LEU A 345 5.19 -5.91 -12.91
CA LEU A 345 5.13 -7.14 -13.73
C LEU A 345 5.49 -6.88 -15.21
N GLY A 346 5.34 -5.65 -15.70
CA GLY A 346 5.59 -5.29 -17.10
C GLY A 346 4.46 -5.72 -18.05
N PRO A 347 4.64 -5.60 -19.38
CA PRO A 347 3.56 -5.84 -20.34
C PRO A 347 3.25 -7.35 -20.44
N SER A 348 2.02 -7.73 -20.07
CA SER A 348 1.42 -9.06 -20.20
C SER A 348 2.03 -10.18 -19.32
N PRO A 349 1.82 -10.15 -17.99
CA PRO A 349 2.16 -11.29 -17.12
C PRO A 349 1.36 -12.55 -17.53
N ALA A 350 2.02 -13.72 -17.50
CA ALA A 350 1.41 -14.98 -17.94
C ALA A 350 0.18 -15.42 -17.11
N GLY A 351 0.06 -14.93 -15.87
CA GLY A 351 -1.03 -15.21 -14.94
C GLY A 351 -2.11 -14.13 -14.82
N GLY A 352 -2.06 -13.08 -15.66
CA GLY A 352 -2.94 -11.91 -15.55
C GLY A 352 -2.45 -10.86 -14.55
N SER A 353 -3.05 -9.66 -14.58
CA SER A 353 -2.62 -8.49 -13.78
C SER A 353 -3.70 -8.05 -12.79
N TRP A 354 -3.28 -7.45 -11.66
CA TRP A 354 -4.20 -6.88 -10.66
C TRP A 354 -4.63 -5.45 -11.02
N HIS A 355 -5.88 -5.08 -10.75
CA HIS A 355 -6.31 -3.68 -10.75
C HIS A 355 -6.08 -3.09 -9.36
N ILE A 356 -5.39 -1.95 -9.28
CA ILE A 356 -4.97 -1.35 -8.01
C ILE A 356 -5.55 0.04 -7.87
N HIS A 357 -6.17 0.29 -6.72
CA HIS A 357 -6.59 1.62 -6.28
C HIS A 357 -6.00 1.88 -4.90
N THR A 358 -5.31 3.01 -4.74
CA THR A 358 -4.64 3.38 -3.49
C THR A 358 -5.24 4.66 -2.94
N PHE A 359 -5.66 4.64 -1.68
CA PHE A 359 -6.20 5.81 -0.99
C PHE A 359 -5.30 6.20 0.17
N GLN A 360 -5.13 7.51 0.36
CA GLN A 360 -4.37 8.05 1.49
C GLN A 360 -5.30 8.77 2.46
N GLY A 361 -5.23 8.41 3.73
CA GLY A 361 -6.04 8.99 4.78
C GLY A 361 -5.28 9.19 6.08
N ARG A 362 -5.93 9.84 7.05
CA ARG A 362 -5.43 9.98 8.43
C ARG A 362 -6.58 9.91 9.41
N TRP A 363 -6.33 9.31 10.57
CA TRP A 363 -7.22 9.38 11.72
C TRP A 363 -6.79 10.51 12.64
N VAL A 364 -7.72 11.41 12.94
CA VAL A 364 -7.53 12.59 13.79
C VAL A 364 -8.48 12.48 14.97
N ARG A 365 -7.90 12.58 16.18
CA ARG A 365 -8.64 12.49 17.44
C ARG A 365 -9.76 13.52 17.47
N GLY A 366 -10.98 13.06 17.73
CA GLY A 366 -12.17 13.93 17.86
C GLY A 366 -12.80 14.35 16.53
N PHE A 367 -12.31 13.85 15.39
CA PHE A 367 -12.89 14.11 14.08
C PHE A 367 -13.35 12.81 13.41
N ASN A 368 -12.41 11.96 12.99
CA ASN A 368 -12.69 10.74 12.23
C ASN A 368 -12.05 9.49 12.85
N SER A 369 -11.62 9.56 14.12
CA SER A 369 -11.07 8.44 14.89
C SER A 369 -12.18 7.65 15.59
N GLY A 370 -13.04 7.01 14.79
CA GLY A 370 -14.32 6.46 15.26
C GLY A 370 -14.24 5.17 16.09
N GLY A 371 -13.08 4.51 16.14
CA GLY A 371 -12.89 3.23 16.80
C GLY A 371 -13.32 2.04 15.92
N CYS A 372 -13.28 0.82 16.48
CA CYS A 372 -13.46 -0.42 15.71
C CYS A 372 -14.85 -1.05 15.80
N GLN A 373 -15.69 -0.66 16.77
CA GLN A 373 -16.96 -1.35 17.05
C GLN A 373 -18.09 -0.77 16.20
N PRO A 374 -18.71 -1.53 15.27
CA PRO A 374 -19.76 -0.99 14.41
C PRO A 374 -20.97 -0.41 15.15
N SER A 375 -21.24 -0.91 16.36
CA SER A 375 -22.32 -0.44 17.23
C SER A 375 -21.97 0.80 18.05
N ALA A 376 -20.71 1.26 18.01
CA ALA A 376 -20.30 2.45 18.77
C ALA A 376 -20.75 3.73 18.05
N GLU A 377 -21.17 4.73 18.83
CA GLU A 377 -21.68 6.00 18.33
C GLU A 377 -20.69 6.78 17.47
N THR A 378 -19.40 6.50 17.60
CA THR A 378 -18.33 7.17 16.85
C THR A 378 -17.88 6.40 15.61
N PHE A 379 -18.26 5.13 15.43
CA PHE A 379 -17.69 4.27 14.38
C PHE A 379 -17.91 4.78 12.96
N TRP A 380 -19.09 5.35 12.70
CA TRP A 380 -19.46 5.91 11.39
C TRP A 380 -18.59 7.10 10.98
N THR A 381 -17.88 7.74 11.92
CA THR A 381 -16.96 8.86 11.64
C THR A 381 -15.66 8.41 10.99
N ASN A 382 -15.34 7.10 10.97
CA ASN A 382 -14.18 6.59 10.24
C ASN A 382 -14.33 6.84 8.73
N PRO A 383 -13.23 7.03 7.98
CA PRO A 383 -13.27 7.13 6.52
C PRO A 383 -13.94 5.90 5.87
N GLN A 384 -14.81 6.13 4.89
CA GLN A 384 -15.56 5.10 4.18
C GLN A 384 -15.16 5.07 2.70
N PHE A 385 -15.05 3.88 2.13
CA PHE A 385 -14.69 3.68 0.72
C PHE A 385 -15.72 2.74 0.08
N ARG A 386 -16.24 3.11 -1.09
CA ARG A 386 -17.19 2.30 -1.85
C ARG A 386 -16.42 1.35 -2.77
N LEU A 387 -16.81 0.07 -2.79
CA LEU A 387 -16.28 -0.94 -3.71
C LEU A 387 -17.40 -1.41 -4.64
N THR A 388 -17.13 -1.41 -5.95
CA THR A 388 -18.06 -1.91 -6.97
C THR A 388 -17.40 -3.08 -7.71
N LEU A 389 -18.05 -4.24 -7.70
CA LEU A 389 -17.58 -5.47 -8.35
C LEU A 389 -18.52 -5.80 -9.51
N LEU A 390 -18.01 -5.75 -10.75
CA LEU A 390 -18.82 -5.87 -11.97
C LEU A 390 -18.62 -7.20 -12.71
N GLU A 391 -17.38 -7.71 -12.73
CA GLU A 391 -17.01 -8.88 -13.53
C GLU A 391 -16.44 -10.01 -12.64
N PRO A 392 -16.94 -11.25 -12.77
CA PRO A 392 -16.44 -12.39 -12.01
C PRO A 392 -15.14 -12.97 -12.58
N ASP A 393 -14.42 -13.72 -11.75
CA ASP A 393 -13.15 -14.36 -12.11
C ASP A 393 -13.36 -15.48 -13.14
N GLU A 394 -12.38 -15.67 -14.04
CA GLU A 394 -12.36 -16.80 -14.98
C GLU A 394 -12.03 -18.12 -14.24
N GLU A 395 -12.99 -19.04 -14.14
CA GLU A 395 -12.76 -20.37 -13.53
C GLU A 395 -12.10 -21.34 -14.54
N LYS A 396 -10.99 -22.00 -14.15
CA LYS A 396 -10.35 -23.07 -14.95
C LYS A 396 -10.90 -24.44 -14.53
N GLU A 397 -11.16 -25.32 -15.50
CA GLU A 397 -11.82 -26.63 -15.32
C GLU A 397 -11.07 -27.63 -14.40
N ASP A 398 -9.82 -27.37 -14.01
CA ASP A 398 -9.00 -28.27 -13.18
C ASP A 398 -9.30 -28.25 -11.67
N ASP A 399 -10.29 -27.46 -11.22
CA ASP A 399 -10.58 -27.19 -9.81
C ASP A 399 -11.59 -28.15 -9.15
N ASP A 400 -11.97 -29.23 -9.84
CA ASP A 400 -13.01 -30.17 -9.39
C ASP A 400 -12.64 -31.05 -8.18
N ASP A 401 -11.42 -30.97 -7.66
CA ASP A 401 -10.98 -31.75 -6.48
C ASP A 401 -10.84 -30.94 -5.16
N GLU A 402 -11.10 -29.63 -5.12
CA GLU A 402 -11.01 -28.84 -3.87
C GLU A 402 -12.31 -28.10 -3.51
N GLY A 403 -13.20 -28.79 -2.81
CA GLY A 403 -14.15 -28.15 -1.92
C GLY A 403 -13.43 -27.52 -0.72
N GLY A 404 -12.98 -26.27 -0.87
CA GLY A 404 -12.28 -25.49 0.18
C GLY A 404 -13.01 -24.20 0.60
N PRO A 405 -12.64 -23.57 1.75
CA PRO A 405 -13.41 -22.54 2.46
C PRO A 405 -13.42 -21.16 1.78
N TRP A 406 -12.76 -21.03 0.64
CA TRP A 406 -12.80 -19.82 -0.19
C TRP A 406 -14.17 -19.65 -0.88
N GLY A 407 -15.10 -20.61 -0.69
CA GLY A 407 -16.53 -20.40 -0.81
C GLY A 407 -17.16 -19.89 0.49
N GLY A 408 -17.22 -18.57 0.66
CA GLY A 408 -18.21 -17.93 1.52
C GLY A 408 -17.72 -17.45 2.89
N TRP A 409 -17.15 -16.24 2.92
CA TRP A 409 -17.42 -15.31 4.02
C TRP A 409 -18.66 -14.48 3.63
N GLY A 410 -19.80 -15.16 3.54
CA GLY A 410 -21.11 -14.53 3.57
C GLY A 410 -21.60 -14.52 5.00
N ALA A 411 -22.22 -13.41 5.43
CA ALA A 411 -22.90 -13.33 6.72
C ALA A 411 -23.76 -14.58 6.96
N ALA A 412 -23.72 -15.12 8.18
CA ALA A 412 -24.59 -16.22 8.59
C ALA A 412 -26.06 -15.80 8.38
N GLY A 413 -26.69 -16.26 7.30
CA GLY A 413 -28.09 -15.94 7.00
C GLY A 413 -28.54 -16.02 5.54
N ALA A 414 -27.65 -16.01 4.55
CA ALA A 414 -28.07 -16.05 3.14
C ALA A 414 -28.41 -17.49 2.68
N ARG A 415 -29.68 -17.89 2.80
CA ARG A 415 -30.21 -19.08 2.09
C ARG A 415 -30.42 -18.73 0.61
N GLY A 416 -29.47 -19.13 -0.25
CA GLY A 416 -29.65 -19.23 -1.70
C GLY A 416 -29.92 -20.69 -2.13
N PRO A 417 -30.60 -20.93 -3.26
CA PRO A 417 -31.23 -22.22 -3.57
C PRO A 417 -30.22 -23.30 -4.01
N ALA A 418 -30.53 -24.56 -3.68
CA ALA A 418 -29.74 -25.71 -4.10
C ALA A 418 -30.17 -26.23 -5.48
N ARG A 419 -29.21 -26.32 -6.41
CA ARG A 419 -28.87 -27.45 -7.32
C ARG A 419 -28.29 -26.94 -8.65
N GLY A 420 -26.98 -27.14 -8.83
CA GLY A 420 -26.39 -27.39 -10.16
C GLY A 420 -25.77 -26.23 -10.94
N GLY A 421 -25.85 -24.97 -10.49
CA GLY A 421 -25.17 -23.83 -11.12
C GLY A 421 -24.18 -23.19 -10.15
N ARG A 422 -22.88 -23.14 -10.52
CA ARG A 422 -21.82 -22.46 -9.75
C ARG A 422 -22.11 -20.94 -9.75
N THR A 423 -22.07 -20.30 -8.59
CA THR A 423 -22.27 -18.84 -8.48
C THR A 423 -21.00 -18.11 -8.90
N PRO A 424 -21.07 -17.16 -9.85
CA PRO A 424 -19.92 -16.36 -10.26
C PRO A 424 -19.36 -15.58 -9.06
N LYS A 425 -18.04 -15.58 -8.88
CA LYS A 425 -17.34 -14.92 -7.76
C LYS A 425 -16.39 -13.86 -8.28
N CYS A 426 -16.23 -12.78 -7.54
CA CYS A 426 -15.21 -11.76 -7.79
C CYS A 426 -14.20 -11.79 -6.64
N THR A 427 -12.90 -11.88 -6.94
CA THR A 427 -11.85 -11.85 -5.92
C THR A 427 -11.26 -10.45 -5.77
N VAL A 428 -11.28 -9.90 -4.54
CA VAL A 428 -10.66 -8.61 -4.21
C VAL A 428 -9.69 -8.78 -3.05
N LEU A 429 -8.55 -8.10 -3.12
CA LEU A 429 -7.57 -8.02 -2.03
C LEU A 429 -7.60 -6.62 -1.43
N LEU A 430 -7.95 -6.52 -0.15
CA LEU A 430 -8.01 -5.25 0.59
C LEU A 430 -6.86 -5.20 1.60
N SER A 431 -6.06 -4.13 1.55
CA SER A 431 -4.92 -3.93 2.46
C SER A 431 -4.95 -2.54 3.08
N LEU A 432 -4.76 -2.51 4.41
CA LEU A 432 -4.72 -1.28 5.21
C LEU A 432 -3.35 -1.15 5.87
N ILE A 433 -2.60 -0.11 5.49
CA ILE A 433 -1.22 0.09 5.94
C ILE A 433 -1.12 1.38 6.76
N GLN A 434 -0.56 1.27 7.97
CA GLN A 434 -0.24 2.43 8.82
C GLN A 434 1.17 2.95 8.55
N ARG A 435 1.35 4.28 8.52
CA ARG A 435 2.62 4.92 8.13
C ARG A 435 3.56 5.15 9.33
N ASN A 436 4.86 4.96 9.11
CA ASN A 436 5.98 5.43 9.95
C ASN A 436 6.00 4.99 11.43
N GLN A 437 5.36 3.89 11.79
CA GLN A 437 5.36 3.42 13.19
C GLN A 437 6.69 2.79 13.62
N ARG A 438 7.45 2.17 12.69
CA ARG A 438 8.77 1.58 12.99
C ARG A 438 9.72 2.59 13.61
N CYS A 439 9.80 3.79 13.04
CA CYS A 439 10.66 4.89 13.53
C CYS A 439 10.32 5.36 14.96
N LEU A 440 9.15 4.97 15.49
CA LEU A 440 8.70 5.31 16.83
C LEU A 440 9.04 4.22 17.87
N ARG A 441 9.58 3.07 17.47
CA ARG A 441 10.04 2.01 18.41
C ARG A 441 11.10 2.50 19.38
N ALA A 442 12.01 3.38 18.92
CA ALA A 442 13.00 4.03 19.79
C ALA A 442 12.37 4.88 20.90
N LYS A 443 11.10 5.28 20.75
CA LYS A 443 10.30 6.00 21.75
C LYS A 443 9.38 5.07 22.57
N GLY A 444 9.54 3.75 22.44
CA GLY A 444 8.71 2.74 23.10
C GLY A 444 7.31 2.57 22.50
N LEU A 445 7.01 3.17 21.35
CA LEU A 445 5.72 3.06 20.68
C LEU A 445 5.73 1.89 19.69
N THR A 446 4.67 1.09 19.72
CA THR A 446 4.45 -0.03 18.80
C THR A 446 3.36 0.31 17.78
N TYR A 447 3.12 -0.62 16.84
CA TYR A 447 2.01 -0.54 15.90
C TYR A 447 0.67 -0.32 16.60
N LEU A 448 -0.20 0.50 16.00
CA LEU A 448 -1.59 0.59 16.40
C LEU A 448 -2.35 -0.65 15.90
N THR A 449 -3.33 -1.11 16.68
CA THR A 449 -4.28 -2.12 16.22
C THR A 449 -5.21 -1.48 15.19
N VAL A 450 -5.05 -1.87 13.92
CA VAL A 450 -5.85 -1.38 12.80
C VAL A 450 -6.60 -2.53 12.13
N GLY A 451 -7.73 -2.20 11.52
CA GLY A 451 -8.57 -3.15 10.79
C GLY A 451 -9.64 -2.39 10.01
N PHE A 452 -10.40 -3.12 9.21
CA PHE A 452 -11.50 -2.57 8.42
C PHE A 452 -12.69 -3.52 8.44
N HIS A 453 -13.86 -2.97 8.12
CA HIS A 453 -15.10 -3.73 7.92
C HIS A 453 -15.57 -3.51 6.50
N VAL A 454 -16.11 -4.56 5.89
CA VAL A 454 -16.75 -4.51 4.57
C VAL A 454 -18.23 -4.79 4.76
N PHE A 455 -19.07 -3.87 4.30
CA PHE A 455 -20.52 -3.98 4.37
C PHE A 455 -21.12 -4.04 2.96
N GLN A 456 -22.15 -4.85 2.79
CA GLN A 456 -22.94 -4.86 1.57
C GLN A 456 -23.95 -3.71 1.60
N ILE A 457 -24.03 -2.94 0.52
CA ILE A 457 -25.02 -1.87 0.37
C ILE A 457 -26.35 -2.50 -0.07
N PRO A 458 -27.48 -2.29 0.65
CA PRO A 458 -28.78 -2.82 0.25
C PRO A 458 -29.27 -2.22 -1.08
N GLU A 459 -29.85 -3.06 -1.95
CA GLU A 459 -30.35 -2.68 -3.29
C GLU A 459 -31.47 -1.62 -3.25
N GLU A 460 -32.17 -1.45 -2.12
CA GLU A 460 -33.21 -0.43 -1.96
C GLU A 460 -32.69 1.02 -2.01
N ARG A 461 -31.37 1.23 -1.92
CA ARG A 461 -30.72 2.55 -2.01
C ARG A 461 -30.30 2.95 -3.44
N THR A 462 -30.47 2.08 -4.45
CA THR A 462 -29.95 2.34 -5.81
C THR A 462 -30.97 2.94 -6.80
N ASN A 463 -32.24 3.15 -6.42
CA ASN A 463 -33.28 3.68 -7.32
C ASN A 463 -34.01 4.94 -6.78
N THR A 464 -33.79 6.08 -7.45
CA THR A 464 -34.64 7.30 -7.65
C THR A 464 -35.35 7.97 -6.44
N ARG A 465 -35.14 9.29 -6.22
CA ARG A 465 -35.99 10.14 -5.32
C ARG A 465 -36.35 11.52 -5.91
N ASN A 466 -37.50 12.04 -5.50
CA ASN A 466 -38.20 13.26 -5.96
C ASN A 466 -37.55 14.59 -5.48
N PRO A 467 -37.66 15.72 -6.23
CA PRO A 467 -37.18 17.05 -5.83
C PRO A 467 -37.86 17.62 -4.58
N GLY A 468 -37.11 18.32 -3.72
CA GLY A 468 -37.63 19.03 -2.53
C GLY A 468 -38.44 20.29 -2.87
N GLU A 469 -39.44 20.62 -2.04
CA GLU A 469 -40.33 21.79 -2.20
C GLU A 469 -39.66 23.12 -1.76
N ILE A 470 -39.96 24.23 -2.46
CA ILE A 470 -39.45 25.59 -2.15
C ILE A 470 -40.58 26.43 -1.52
N GLY A 471 -40.28 27.10 -0.40
CA GLY A 471 -41.23 27.90 0.37
C GLY A 471 -41.58 29.26 -0.26
N LEU A 472 -42.75 29.81 0.09
CA LEU A 472 -43.25 31.09 -0.47
C LEU A 472 -42.29 32.27 -0.24
N ARG A 473 -41.63 32.33 0.93
CA ARG A 473 -40.68 33.40 1.27
C ARG A 473 -39.42 33.34 0.40
N THR A 474 -38.93 32.13 0.13
CA THR A 474 -37.81 31.91 -0.78
C THR A 474 -38.22 32.27 -2.20
N CYS A 475 -39.44 31.93 -2.64
CA CYS A 475 -39.98 32.37 -3.93
C CYS A 475 -40.04 33.90 -4.05
N GLU A 476 -40.52 34.62 -3.02
CA GLU A 476 -40.52 36.09 -3.00
C GLU A 476 -39.11 36.68 -3.10
N GLN A 477 -38.14 36.08 -2.40
CA GLN A 477 -36.74 36.46 -2.50
C GLN A 477 -36.17 36.20 -3.89
N LEU A 478 -36.47 35.06 -4.51
CA LEU A 478 -36.05 34.74 -5.88
C LEU A 478 -36.63 35.73 -6.90
N LEU A 479 -37.88 36.16 -6.72
CA LEU A 479 -38.49 37.22 -7.54
C LEU A 479 -37.74 38.54 -7.38
N HIS A 480 -37.31 38.89 -6.17
CA HIS A 480 -36.54 40.10 -5.91
C HIS A 480 -35.11 40.03 -6.45
N CYS A 481 -34.46 38.87 -6.36
CA CYS A 481 -33.07 38.67 -6.81
C CYS A 481 -32.93 38.56 -8.34
N PHE A 482 -33.91 37.96 -9.02
CA PHE A 482 -33.81 37.63 -10.46
C PHE A 482 -34.88 38.29 -11.32
N GLY A 483 -35.91 38.92 -10.72
CA GLY A 483 -37.02 39.56 -11.42
C GLY A 483 -36.94 41.09 -11.47
N HIS A 484 -38.01 41.68 -11.99
CA HIS A 484 -38.22 43.13 -11.96
C HIS A 484 -39.52 43.42 -11.19
N GLY A 485 -39.40 43.73 -9.90
CA GLY A 485 -40.55 43.91 -9.01
C GLY A 485 -41.10 42.57 -8.51
N GLN A 486 -42.39 42.31 -8.69
CA GLN A 486 -43.07 41.09 -8.21
C GLN A 486 -43.28 40.03 -9.31
N SER A 487 -42.62 40.14 -10.46
CA SER A 487 -42.80 39.21 -11.58
C SER A 487 -41.50 38.86 -12.30
N LEU A 488 -41.49 37.67 -12.89
CA LEU A 488 -40.41 37.16 -13.75
C LEU A 488 -40.91 37.13 -15.19
N THR A 489 -40.12 37.71 -16.10
CA THR A 489 -40.28 37.47 -17.54
C THR A 489 -39.77 36.08 -17.89
N LEU A 490 -40.21 35.51 -19.01
CA LEU A 490 -39.80 34.16 -19.42
C LEU A 490 -38.27 33.99 -19.50
N HIS A 491 -37.57 35.03 -19.97
CA HIS A 491 -36.11 35.03 -20.06
C HIS A 491 -35.45 34.96 -18.67
N HIS A 492 -35.89 35.78 -17.72
CA HIS A 492 -35.36 35.75 -16.35
C HIS A 492 -35.73 34.46 -15.62
N PHE A 493 -36.91 33.90 -15.89
CA PHE A 493 -37.30 32.60 -15.36
C PHE A 493 -36.40 31.46 -15.89
N GLN A 494 -36.05 31.46 -17.18
CA GLN A 494 -35.13 30.46 -17.73
C GLN A 494 -33.74 30.51 -17.07
N GLN A 495 -33.23 31.70 -16.78
CA GLN A 495 -31.97 31.87 -16.05
C GLN A 495 -32.07 31.35 -14.62
N LEU A 496 -33.12 31.75 -13.88
CA LEU A 496 -33.39 31.27 -12.54
C LEU A 496 -33.53 29.75 -12.50
N TRP A 497 -34.24 29.16 -13.47
CA TRP A 497 -34.42 27.71 -13.56
C TRP A 497 -33.08 26.98 -13.75
N GLY A 498 -32.17 27.53 -14.56
CA GLY A 498 -30.81 27.00 -14.68
C GLY A 498 -30.06 27.00 -13.35
N HIS A 499 -30.16 28.08 -12.57
CA HIS A 499 -29.57 28.15 -11.22
C HIS A 499 -30.21 27.15 -10.26
N LEU A 500 -31.54 27.01 -10.26
CA LEU A 500 -32.25 26.05 -9.40
C LEU A 500 -31.86 24.61 -9.70
N LEU A 501 -31.74 24.22 -10.98
CA LEU A 501 -31.27 22.88 -11.37
C LEU A 501 -29.84 22.63 -10.87
N MET A 502 -28.95 23.63 -11.00
CA MET A 502 -27.58 23.52 -10.52
C MET A 502 -27.51 23.42 -8.99
N TRP A 503 -28.28 24.25 -8.27
CA TRP A 503 -28.34 24.21 -6.81
C TRP A 503 -28.97 22.93 -6.31
N GLN A 504 -29.98 22.39 -6.98
CA GLN A 504 -30.54 21.08 -6.66
C GLN A 504 -29.50 19.98 -6.85
N ALA A 505 -28.82 19.94 -8.00
CA ALA A 505 -27.76 18.96 -8.23
C ALA A 505 -26.63 19.07 -7.20
N THR A 506 -26.33 20.30 -6.76
CA THR A 506 -25.35 20.54 -5.69
C THR A 506 -25.88 20.05 -4.34
N PHE A 507 -27.12 20.37 -3.98
CA PHE A 507 -27.73 19.94 -2.73
C PHE A 507 -27.78 18.41 -2.65
N ASP A 508 -28.27 17.76 -3.70
CA ASP A 508 -28.36 16.30 -3.78
C ASP A 508 -26.98 15.62 -3.75
N LYS A 509 -25.94 16.28 -4.30
CA LYS A 509 -24.56 15.79 -4.23
C LYS A 509 -24.01 15.82 -2.81
N PHE A 510 -24.40 16.78 -1.97
CA PHE A 510 -23.82 17.00 -0.65
C PHE A 510 -24.75 16.60 0.52
N ASP A 511 -26.02 16.25 0.29
CA ASP A 511 -26.93 15.59 1.25
C ASP A 511 -26.73 14.06 1.24
N GLU A 512 -25.50 13.60 1.53
CA GLU A 512 -25.10 12.19 1.43
C GLU A 512 -25.88 11.24 2.35
N ASP A 513 -26.41 11.75 3.48
CA ASP A 513 -27.23 10.98 4.41
C ASP A 513 -28.72 10.90 3.99
N THR A 514 -29.09 11.57 2.89
CA THR A 514 -30.47 11.72 2.39
C THR A 514 -31.43 12.23 3.47
N SER A 515 -30.92 13.01 4.42
CA SER A 515 -31.73 13.58 5.49
C SER A 515 -32.67 14.67 5.01
N GLY A 516 -32.47 15.17 3.77
CA GLY A 516 -33.13 16.35 3.24
C GLY A 516 -32.57 17.64 3.84
N THR A 517 -31.41 17.58 4.53
CA THR A 517 -30.87 18.68 5.32
C THR A 517 -29.34 18.62 5.43
N MET A 518 -28.65 19.67 5.00
CA MET A 518 -27.20 19.79 5.14
C MET A 518 -26.76 20.28 6.52
N ASN A 519 -25.73 19.66 7.08
CA ASN A 519 -25.01 20.21 8.23
C ASN A 519 -24.03 21.31 7.80
N SER A 520 -23.42 21.99 8.78
CA SER A 520 -22.50 23.13 8.54
C SER A 520 -21.30 22.82 7.64
N TYR A 521 -20.84 21.57 7.62
CA TYR A 521 -19.70 21.13 6.80
C TYR A 521 -20.14 20.89 5.36
N GLU A 522 -21.26 20.20 5.16
CA GLU A 522 -21.87 19.94 3.86
C GLU A 522 -22.26 21.25 3.16
N LEU A 523 -22.85 22.21 3.89
CA LEU A 523 -23.17 23.53 3.37
C LEU A 523 -21.94 24.26 2.83
N ARG A 524 -20.79 24.15 3.51
CA ARG A 524 -19.55 24.79 3.06
C ARG A 524 -19.04 24.16 1.76
N LEU A 525 -19.09 22.84 1.65
CA LEU A 525 -18.68 22.13 0.43
C LEU A 525 -19.64 22.44 -0.72
N ALA A 526 -20.94 22.45 -0.45
CA ALA A 526 -21.98 22.79 -1.41
C ALA A 526 -21.83 24.22 -1.94
N LEU A 527 -21.60 25.21 -1.06
CA LEU A 527 -21.35 26.60 -1.50
C LEU A 527 -20.07 26.72 -2.34
N ASN A 528 -19.01 25.98 -1.97
CA ASN A 528 -17.76 25.96 -2.74
C ASN A 528 -17.96 25.36 -4.14
N ALA A 529 -18.69 24.24 -4.23
CA ALA A 529 -19.03 23.59 -5.50
C ALA A 529 -19.99 24.43 -6.36
N ALA A 530 -20.88 25.21 -5.73
CA ALA A 530 -21.73 26.19 -6.40
C ALA A 530 -20.97 27.44 -6.87
N GLY A 531 -19.65 27.53 -6.65
CA GLY A 531 -18.78 28.61 -7.12
C GLY A 531 -18.53 29.73 -6.11
N PHE A 532 -18.97 29.58 -4.85
CA PHE A 532 -18.77 30.57 -3.81
C PHE A 532 -17.56 30.22 -2.93
N HIS A 533 -16.40 30.84 -3.21
CA HIS A 533 -15.20 30.72 -2.38
C HIS A 533 -15.23 31.72 -1.23
N LEU A 534 -15.81 31.31 -0.10
CA LEU A 534 -15.99 32.15 1.09
C LEU A 534 -14.93 31.87 2.16
N ASN A 535 -14.57 32.89 2.95
CA ASN A 535 -13.71 32.72 4.11
C ASN A 535 -14.50 32.10 5.29
N ASN A 536 -13.78 31.54 6.27
CA ASN A 536 -14.39 30.82 7.39
C ASN A 536 -15.37 31.66 8.23
N GLN A 537 -15.15 32.99 8.33
CA GLN A 537 -16.04 33.87 9.09
C GLN A 537 -17.40 34.05 8.39
N LEU A 538 -17.39 34.23 7.06
CA LEU A 538 -18.60 34.32 6.26
C LEU A 538 -19.36 33.00 6.22
N THR A 539 -18.66 31.87 6.08
CA THR A 539 -19.29 30.55 6.16
C THR A 539 -20.01 30.35 7.49
N GLN A 540 -19.38 30.70 8.62
CA GLN A 540 -20.00 30.62 9.95
C GLN A 540 -21.24 31.52 10.09
N ALA A 541 -21.18 32.74 9.56
CA ALA A 541 -22.31 33.67 9.58
C ALA A 541 -23.50 33.13 8.77
N LEU A 542 -23.26 32.58 7.58
CA LEU A 542 -24.28 31.97 6.73
C LEU A 542 -24.88 30.73 7.38
N THR A 543 -24.05 29.82 7.89
CA THR A 543 -24.53 28.66 8.64
C THR A 543 -25.38 29.08 9.83
N SER A 544 -25.01 30.13 10.57
CA SER A 544 -25.81 30.59 11.71
C SER A 544 -27.14 31.24 11.31
N ARG A 545 -27.23 31.85 10.12
CA ARG A 545 -28.42 32.57 9.63
C ARG A 545 -29.45 31.64 9.02
N TYR A 546 -29.00 30.63 8.26
CA TYR A 546 -29.85 29.75 7.45
C TYR A 546 -30.09 28.37 8.07
N ARG A 547 -29.50 28.07 9.24
CA ARG A 547 -29.77 26.83 9.98
C ARG A 547 -31.13 26.86 10.68
N ASP A 548 -31.77 25.70 10.72
CA ASP A 548 -32.96 25.44 11.50
C ASP A 548 -32.65 25.21 13.00
N SER A 549 -33.71 24.95 13.77
CA SER A 549 -33.61 24.62 15.20
C SER A 549 -32.79 23.35 15.52
N ARG A 550 -32.50 22.52 14.51
CA ARG A 550 -31.72 21.27 14.60
C ARG A 550 -30.29 21.45 14.09
N LEU A 551 -29.87 22.69 13.83
CA LEU A 551 -28.54 23.04 13.33
C LEU A 551 -28.24 22.53 11.91
N ARG A 552 -29.27 22.29 11.10
CA ARG A 552 -29.16 21.85 9.71
C ARG A 552 -29.85 22.83 8.74
N VAL A 553 -29.55 22.73 7.47
CA VAL A 553 -30.05 23.60 6.40
C VAL A 553 -30.77 22.73 5.38
N ASP A 554 -32.09 22.86 5.29
CA ASP A 554 -32.88 22.17 4.26
C ASP A 554 -32.67 22.79 2.86
N PHE A 555 -33.27 22.17 1.85
CA PHE A 555 -33.15 22.63 0.47
C PHE A 555 -33.67 24.07 0.26
N ASP A 556 -34.77 24.43 0.93
CA ASP A 556 -35.37 25.76 0.84
C ASP A 556 -34.40 26.85 1.37
N HIS A 557 -33.84 26.63 2.56
CA HIS A 557 -32.88 27.54 3.16
C HIS A 557 -31.54 27.57 2.40
N PHE A 558 -31.14 26.46 1.76
CA PHE A 558 -29.98 26.44 0.88
C PHE A 558 -30.18 27.29 -0.37
N VAL A 559 -31.33 27.15 -1.05
CA VAL A 559 -31.69 27.96 -2.22
C VAL A 559 -31.76 29.45 -1.86
N SER A 560 -32.37 29.79 -0.71
CA SER A 560 -32.42 31.16 -0.20
C SER A 560 -31.01 31.74 0.04
N CYS A 561 -30.10 30.95 0.61
CA CYS A 561 -28.71 31.33 0.84
C CYS A 561 -27.94 31.56 -0.47
N ALA A 562 -28.03 30.62 -1.42
CA ALA A 562 -27.34 30.69 -2.70
C ALA A 562 -27.84 31.84 -3.57
N ALA A 563 -29.15 32.10 -3.57
CA ALA A 563 -29.75 33.24 -4.27
C ALA A 563 -29.23 34.58 -3.73
N GLN A 564 -29.15 34.71 -2.40
CA GLN A 564 -28.63 35.90 -1.74
C GLN A 564 -27.17 36.18 -2.13
N LEU A 565 -26.33 35.15 -2.08
CA LEU A 565 -24.93 35.27 -2.46
C LEU A 565 -24.78 35.66 -3.92
N THR A 566 -25.53 34.99 -4.82
CA THR A 566 -25.52 35.31 -6.25
C THR A 566 -25.85 36.78 -6.48
N CYS A 567 -26.87 37.32 -5.81
CA CYS A 567 -27.27 38.72 -5.93
C CYS A 567 -26.17 39.68 -5.44
N ILE A 568 -25.60 39.43 -4.26
CA ILE A 568 -24.54 40.26 -3.69
C ILE A 568 -23.29 40.26 -4.58
N PHE A 569 -22.84 39.09 -5.04
CA PHE A 569 -21.68 38.98 -5.92
C PHE A 569 -21.91 39.67 -7.28
N CYS A 570 -23.10 39.50 -7.88
CA CYS A 570 -23.47 40.20 -9.10
C CYS A 570 -23.46 41.73 -8.92
N HIS A 571 -24.04 42.23 -7.82
CA HIS A 571 -24.09 43.66 -7.53
C HIS A 571 -22.67 44.24 -7.31
N CYS A 572 -21.84 43.57 -6.51
CA CYS A 572 -20.46 43.97 -6.29
C CYS A 572 -19.67 43.97 -7.61
N SER A 573 -19.85 42.97 -8.47
CA SER A 573 -19.16 42.90 -9.77
C SER A 573 -19.55 44.04 -10.71
N GLN A 574 -20.78 44.54 -10.65
CA GLN A 574 -21.24 45.65 -11.50
C GLN A 574 -20.70 47.02 -11.03
N HIS A 575 -20.41 47.18 -9.74
CA HIS A 575 -19.94 48.43 -9.14
C HIS A 575 -18.43 48.47 -8.85
N LEU A 576 -17.69 47.42 -9.21
CA LEU A 576 -16.24 47.32 -9.12
C LEU A 576 -15.56 48.11 -10.26
N HIS A 577 -15.55 49.44 -10.18
CA HIS A 577 -14.76 50.27 -11.09
C HIS A 577 -13.29 50.33 -10.63
N GLY A 578 -12.38 49.70 -11.39
CA GLY A 578 -10.93 49.94 -11.25
C GLY A 578 -10.13 48.94 -10.40
N GLY A 579 -10.63 47.73 -10.14
CA GLY A 579 -9.80 46.61 -9.64
C GLY A 579 -9.28 46.71 -8.21
N ALA A 580 -9.64 47.75 -7.45
CA ALA A 580 -9.16 47.97 -6.08
C ALA A 580 -9.83 47.09 -5.00
N GLY A 581 -10.77 46.21 -5.37
CA GLY A 581 -11.46 45.33 -4.41
C GLY A 581 -12.41 46.05 -3.44
N VAL A 582 -12.76 47.32 -3.68
CA VAL A 582 -13.62 48.15 -2.83
C VAL A 582 -14.79 48.70 -3.65
N VAL A 583 -16.02 48.55 -3.12
CA VAL A 583 -17.25 49.13 -3.70
C VAL A 583 -17.66 50.35 -2.88
N CYS A 584 -17.77 51.51 -3.51
CA CYS A 584 -18.26 52.72 -2.87
C CYS A 584 -19.76 52.91 -3.16
N LEU A 585 -20.59 52.80 -2.13
CA LEU A 585 -22.04 53.00 -2.22
C LEU A 585 -22.44 54.30 -1.54
N THR A 586 -23.36 55.04 -2.15
CA THR A 586 -24.07 56.14 -1.47
C THR A 586 -25.01 55.59 -0.40
N HIS A 587 -25.42 56.41 0.57
CA HIS A 587 -26.40 55.99 1.59
C HIS A 587 -27.68 55.39 0.99
N ARG A 588 -28.16 55.97 -0.13
CA ARG A 588 -29.34 55.48 -0.83
C ARG A 588 -29.12 54.10 -1.48
N GLN A 589 -27.98 53.91 -2.15
CA GLN A 589 -27.62 52.62 -2.73
C GLN A 589 -27.39 51.56 -1.64
N TRP A 590 -26.78 51.96 -0.51
CA TRP A 590 -26.65 51.07 0.64
C TRP A 590 -28.00 50.65 1.20
N THR A 591 -28.98 51.56 1.32
CA THR A 591 -30.32 51.18 1.78
C THR A 591 -31.03 50.25 0.81
N GLU A 592 -30.86 50.42 -0.50
CA GLU A 592 -31.43 49.52 -1.52
C GLU A 592 -30.76 48.13 -1.51
N VAL A 593 -29.47 48.05 -1.17
CA VAL A 593 -28.73 46.78 -1.05
C VAL A 593 -28.95 46.10 0.31
N ALA A 594 -29.08 46.87 1.39
CA ALA A 594 -29.32 46.32 2.72
C ALA A 594 -30.71 45.67 2.84
N THR A 595 -31.68 46.09 2.02
CA THR A 595 -33.03 45.52 1.95
C THR A 595 -33.12 44.17 1.24
N PHE A 596 -32.02 43.63 0.66
CA PHE A 596 -32.00 42.25 0.20
C PHE A 596 -32.04 41.23 1.37
N SER A 597 -32.00 41.68 2.63
CA SER A 597 -31.85 40.84 3.84
C SER A 597 -33.13 40.25 4.38
#